data_AF-A0A6P1VUP4-F1
#
_entry.id   AF-A0A6P1VUP4-F1
#
_cell.length_a   1.000
_cell.length_b   1.000
_cell.length_c   1.000
_cell.angle_alpha   90.00
_cell.angle_beta   90.00
_cell.angle_gamma   90.00
#
_symmetry.space_group_name_H-M   'P 1'
#
loop_
_entity.id
_entity.type
_entity.pdbx_description
1 polymer ?
#
loop_
_entity_poly.entity_id
_entity_poly.type
_entity_poly.pdbx_seq_one_letter_code
_entity_poly.pdbx_strand_id
1 'polypeptide(L)'
;MPTSCKLFSYIVLLSTVIVSSCATADTSTTKTQPMTYTVMKLAPRKAETNTDYPSSILGIQNVEIRAKIDGYVEKIYVDEGAAVKKGQPLFHINAP
;
A
#
# COMPACT_ATOMS: atom_id res chain seq x y z
N MET A 1 57.96 -48.95 -60.96
CA MET A 1 57.55 -47.55 -60.73
C MET A 1 56.16 -47.45 -60.09
N PRO A 2 56.00 -47.70 -58.77
CA PRO A 2 54.67 -47.76 -58.12
C PRO A 2 54.54 -46.93 -56.82
N THR A 3 55.21 -45.78 -56.69
CA THR A 3 55.21 -44.98 -55.44
C THR A 3 54.70 -43.54 -55.60
N SER A 4 54.80 -42.96 -56.81
CA SER A 4 54.47 -41.54 -57.04
C SER A 4 52.96 -41.25 -57.08
N CYS A 5 52.13 -42.22 -57.47
CA CYS A 5 50.67 -42.03 -57.60
C CYS A 5 49.94 -42.09 -56.24
N LYS A 6 50.43 -42.92 -55.31
CA LYS A 6 49.90 -42.99 -53.93
C LYS A 6 50.26 -41.74 -53.10
N LEU A 7 51.45 -41.16 -53.37
CA LEU A 7 51.91 -39.94 -52.70
C LEU A 7 51.04 -38.73 -53.08
N PHE A 8 50.65 -38.61 -54.35
CA PHE A 8 49.79 -37.52 -54.81
C PHE A 8 48.36 -37.62 -54.23
N SER A 9 47.80 -38.83 -54.14
CA SER A 9 46.50 -39.06 -53.51
C SER A 9 46.50 -38.72 -52.01
N TYR A 10 47.61 -38.98 -51.30
CA TYR A 10 47.74 -38.68 -49.87
C TYR A 10 47.90 -37.17 -49.62
N ILE A 11 48.59 -36.45 -50.52
CA ILE A 11 48.74 -34.98 -50.47
C ILE A 11 47.39 -34.29 -50.70
N VAL A 12 46.57 -34.79 -51.64
CA VAL A 12 45.23 -34.24 -51.90
C VAL A 12 44.30 -34.49 -50.71
N LEU A 13 44.32 -35.69 -50.11
CA LEU A 13 43.52 -36.03 -48.93
C LEU A 13 43.94 -35.19 -47.70
N LEU A 14 45.24 -34.97 -47.50
CA LEU A 14 45.75 -34.16 -46.40
C LEU A 14 45.42 -32.67 -46.59
N SER A 15 45.42 -32.18 -47.83
CA SER A 15 45.02 -30.81 -48.15
C SER A 15 43.54 -30.57 -47.85
N THR A 16 42.65 -31.54 -48.11
CA THR A 16 41.20 -31.37 -47.86
C THR A 16 40.88 -31.25 -46.36
N VAL A 17 41.63 -31.95 -45.50
CA VAL A 17 41.48 -31.89 -44.04
C VAL A 17 41.90 -30.52 -43.48
N ILE A 18 42.92 -29.88 -44.08
CA ILE A 18 43.42 -28.57 -43.62
C ILE A 18 42.41 -27.45 -43.95
N VAL A 19 41.66 -27.54 -45.06
CA VAL A 19 40.67 -26.51 -45.42
C VAL A 19 39.39 -26.59 -44.56
N SER A 20 39.02 -27.77 -44.05
CA SER A 20 37.86 -27.92 -43.17
C SER A 20 38.05 -27.35 -41.75
N SER A 21 39.30 -27.06 -41.36
CA SER A 21 39.60 -26.46 -40.05
C SER A 21 39.58 -24.92 -40.07
N CYS A 22 39.37 -24.29 -41.23
CA CYS A 22 39.03 -22.87 -41.32
C CYS A 22 37.51 -22.70 -41.14
N ALA A 23 37.02 -23.14 -39.98
CA ALA A 23 35.77 -22.63 -39.47
C ALA A 23 36.05 -21.20 -39.01
N THR A 24 35.52 -20.24 -39.75
CA THR A 24 35.50 -18.83 -39.36
C THR A 24 34.91 -18.77 -37.95
N ALA A 25 35.61 -18.13 -37.02
CA ALA A 25 35.01 -17.78 -35.74
C ALA A 25 33.79 -16.92 -36.06
N ASP A 26 32.60 -17.50 -35.92
CA ASP A 26 31.35 -16.75 -35.94
C ASP A 26 31.51 -15.68 -34.86
N THR A 27 31.82 -14.48 -35.32
CA THR A 27 31.77 -13.29 -34.50
C THR A 27 30.31 -13.18 -34.16
N SER A 28 29.93 -13.70 -32.98
CA SER A 28 28.65 -13.47 -32.35
C SER A 28 28.58 -11.98 -32.10
N THR A 29 28.22 -11.26 -33.16
CA THR A 29 27.58 -9.97 -33.01
C THR A 29 26.20 -10.33 -32.47
N THR A 30 26.16 -10.63 -31.17
CA THR A 30 24.95 -10.54 -30.39
C THR A 30 24.51 -9.11 -30.58
N LYS A 31 23.67 -8.88 -31.60
CA LYS A 31 22.84 -7.69 -31.64
C LYS A 31 22.06 -7.76 -30.35
N THR A 32 22.49 -6.97 -29.36
CA THR A 32 21.76 -6.79 -28.11
C THR A 32 20.36 -6.39 -28.53
N GLN A 33 19.44 -7.35 -28.53
CA GLN A 33 18.07 -7.05 -28.84
C GLN A 33 17.57 -6.14 -27.72
N PRO A 34 16.89 -5.03 -28.03
CA PRO A 34 16.38 -4.14 -27.00
C PRO A 34 15.47 -4.96 -26.09
N MET A 35 15.92 -5.14 -24.85
CA MET A 35 15.15 -5.81 -23.81
C MET A 35 13.82 -5.07 -23.68
N THR A 36 12.72 -5.74 -24.00
CA THR A 36 11.40 -5.12 -23.94
C THR A 36 10.91 -5.19 -22.50
N TYR A 37 10.62 -4.03 -21.92
CA TYR A 37 10.12 -3.91 -20.55
C TYR A 37 8.65 -3.51 -20.59
N THR A 38 7.85 -4.10 -19.70
CA THR A 38 6.45 -3.71 -19.55
C THR A 38 6.39 -2.34 -18.89
N VAL A 39 5.85 -1.35 -19.59
CA VAL A 39 5.65 0.01 -19.09
C VAL A 39 4.18 0.28 -18.87
N MET A 40 3.88 1.14 -17.89
CA MET A 40 2.54 1.64 -17.65
C MET A 40 2.51 3.16 -17.89
N LYS A 41 1.50 3.63 -18.62
CA LYS A 41 1.31 5.05 -18.87
C LYS A 41 0.60 5.69 -17.66
N LEU A 42 1.27 6.63 -17.00
CA LEU A 42 0.69 7.38 -15.89
C LEU A 42 -0.31 8.42 -16.43
N ALA A 43 -1.46 8.52 -15.76
CA ALA A 43 -2.43 9.58 -15.98
C ALA A 43 -2.73 10.26 -14.63
N PRO A 44 -2.91 11.60 -14.62
CA PRO A 44 -3.27 12.31 -13.40
C PRO A 44 -4.64 11.82 -12.92
N ARG A 45 -4.70 11.33 -11.68
CA ARG A 45 -5.96 11.01 -11.00
C ARG A 45 -6.09 11.87 -9.75
N LYS A 46 -7.32 12.23 -9.40
CA LYS A 46 -7.59 12.85 -8.10
C LYS A 46 -7.36 11.82 -7.00
N ALA A 47 -6.56 12.20 -6.01
CA ALA A 47 -6.34 11.41 -4.81
C ALA A 47 -6.85 12.23 -3.63
N GLU A 48 -7.87 11.70 -2.97
CA GLU A 48 -8.39 12.27 -1.73
C GLU A 48 -7.65 11.61 -0.56
N THR A 49 -7.09 12.42 0.33
CA THR A 49 -6.40 11.94 1.54
C THR A 49 -7.24 12.35 2.74
N ASN A 50 -7.72 11.36 3.49
CA ASN A 50 -8.44 11.59 4.73
C ASN A 50 -7.47 11.44 5.91
N THR A 51 -7.68 12.22 6.96
CA THR A 51 -6.94 12.08 8.21
C THR A 51 -7.92 11.97 9.35
N ASP A 52 -7.84 10.84 10.06
CA ASP A 52 -8.71 10.56 11.18
C ASP A 52 -8.06 11.08 12.46
N TYR A 53 -8.82 11.89 13.19
CA TYR A 53 -8.41 12.40 14.50
C TYR A 53 -9.39 11.90 15.55
N PRO A 54 -8.91 11.37 16.69
CA PRO A 54 -9.79 11.02 17.77
C PRO A 54 -10.45 12.29 18.31
N SER A 55 -11.77 12.23 18.50
CA SER A 55 -12.54 13.33 19.08
C SER A 55 -13.61 12.79 20.00
N SER A 56 -13.89 13.53 21.06
CA SER A 56 -14.92 13.21 22.04
C SER A 56 -16.07 14.20 21.89
N ILE A 57 -17.29 13.67 21.83
CA ILE A 57 -18.49 14.50 21.80
C ILE A 57 -18.83 14.92 23.23
N LEU A 58 -18.96 16.22 23.45
CA LEU A 58 -19.36 16.80 24.73
C LEU A 58 -20.70 17.52 24.56
N GLY A 59 -21.51 17.56 25.63
CA GLY A 59 -22.69 18.41 25.67
C GLY A 59 -22.29 19.89 25.63
N ILE A 60 -23.09 20.72 24.96
CA ILE A 60 -22.87 22.18 24.90
C ILE A 60 -22.74 22.76 26.32
N GLN A 61 -23.54 22.23 27.25
CA GLN A 61 -23.50 22.60 28.64
C GLN A 61 -23.80 21.37 29.49
N ASN A 62 -22.93 21.09 30.45
CA ASN A 62 -23.14 20.09 31.48
C ASN A 62 -23.21 20.81 32.82
N VAL A 63 -24.40 20.89 33.42
CA VAL A 63 -24.60 21.56 34.71
C VAL A 63 -24.98 20.54 35.74
N GLU A 64 -24.11 20.36 36.73
CA GLU A 64 -24.44 19.59 37.92
C GLU A 64 -25.33 20.44 38.83
N ILE A 65 -26.54 19.96 39.11
CA ILE A 65 -27.48 20.66 40.00
C ILE A 65 -27.15 20.29 41.45
N ARG A 66 -26.90 21.31 42.27
CA ARG A 66 -26.67 21.18 43.71
C ARG A 66 -27.66 22.04 44.49
N ALA A 67 -28.05 21.55 45.67
CA ALA A 67 -28.85 22.33 46.59
C ALA A 67 -28.04 23.54 47.11
N LYS A 68 -28.71 24.69 47.27
CA LYS A 68 -28.08 25.92 47.79
C LYS A 68 -28.01 25.98 49.31
N ILE A 69 -28.82 25.14 49.97
CA ILE A 69 -28.96 25.06 51.42
C ILE A 69 -28.86 23.61 51.83
N ASP A 70 -28.40 23.39 53.05
CA ASP A 70 -28.41 22.06 53.67
C ASP A 70 -29.84 21.73 54.12
N GLY A 71 -30.24 20.47 53.91
CA GLY A 71 -31.59 20.01 54.22
C GLY A 71 -31.85 18.62 53.64
N TYR A 72 -33.04 18.09 53.89
CA TYR A 72 -33.45 16.79 53.40
C TYR A 72 -34.34 16.93 52.15
N VAL A 73 -34.19 16.00 51.20
CA VAL A 73 -35.07 15.94 50.03
C VAL A 73 -36.44 15.40 50.47
N GLU A 74 -37.46 16.25 50.46
CA GLU A 74 -38.82 15.88 50.84
C GLU A 74 -39.61 15.34 49.65
N LYS A 75 -39.41 15.92 48.45
CA LYS A 75 -40.11 15.49 47.24
C LYS A 75 -39.27 15.65 45.98
N ILE A 76 -39.41 14.70 45.06
CA ILE A 76 -38.82 14.69 43.73
C ILE A 76 -39.93 14.93 42.70
N TYR A 77 -39.74 15.88 41.79
CA TYR A 77 -40.74 16.28 40.79
C TYR A 77 -40.42 15.80 39.37
N VAL A 78 -39.28 15.14 39.18
CA VAL A 78 -38.75 14.78 37.86
C VAL A 78 -38.16 13.37 37.90
N ASP A 79 -38.43 12.60 36.85
CA ASP A 79 -37.86 11.28 36.65
C ASP A 79 -36.52 11.35 35.92
N GLU A 80 -35.69 10.32 36.08
CA GLU A 80 -34.39 10.25 35.41
C GLU A 80 -34.53 10.26 33.88
N GLY A 81 -33.71 11.07 33.21
CA GLY A 81 -33.75 11.22 31.75
C GLY A 81 -34.88 12.12 31.22
N ALA A 82 -35.76 12.64 32.07
CA ALA A 82 -36.82 13.54 31.63
C ALA A 82 -36.27 14.90 31.17
N ALA A 83 -36.88 15.46 30.12
CA ALA A 83 -36.58 16.81 29.66
C ALA A 83 -37.21 17.85 30.59
N VAL A 84 -36.41 18.83 31.02
CA VAL A 84 -36.83 19.88 31.94
C VAL A 84 -36.64 21.28 31.35
N LYS A 85 -37.46 22.23 31.79
CA LYS A 85 -37.37 23.64 31.37
C LYS A 85 -36.68 24.49 32.42
N LYS A 86 -36.09 25.61 32.01
CA LYS A 86 -35.51 26.59 32.93
C LYS A 86 -36.57 27.08 33.92
N GLY A 87 -36.26 27.00 35.22
CA GLY A 87 -37.16 27.43 36.29
C GLY A 87 -38.18 26.37 36.73
N GLN A 88 -38.22 25.20 36.11
CA GLN A 88 -39.04 24.09 36.57
C GLN A 88 -38.52 23.56 37.92
N PRO A 89 -39.37 23.39 38.94
CA PRO A 89 -38.96 22.79 40.21
C PRO A 89 -38.58 21.33 39.98
N LEU A 90 -37.39 20.95 40.44
CA LEU A 90 -36.88 19.57 40.33
C LEU A 90 -37.00 18.81 41.66
N PHE A 91 -36.67 19.48 42.77
CA PHE A 91 -36.65 18.91 44.11
C PHE A 91 -37.26 19.88 45.12
N HIS A 92 -37.95 19.35 46.13
CA HIS A 92 -38.33 20.09 47.33
C HIS A 92 -37.36 19.73 48.46
N ILE A 93 -36.67 20.73 49.01
CA ILE A 93 -35.73 20.57 50.11
C ILE A 93 -36.34 21.20 51.35
N ASN A 94 -36.40 20.43 52.44
CA ASN A 94 -36.81 20.91 53.75
C ASN A 94 -35.57 21.15 54.61
N ALA A 95 -35.38 22.41 55.01
CA ALA A 95 -34.30 22.85 55.88
C ALA A 95 -34.87 23.08 57.28
N PRO A 96 -34.47 22.30 58.30
CA PRO A 96 -34.87 22.50 59.68
C PRO A 96 -34.22 23.75 60.31
#